data_AF-E9I4G5-F1
#
_entry.id   AF-E9I4G5-F1
#
_cell.length_a   1.000
_cell.length_b   1.000
_cell.length_c   1.000
_cell.angle_alpha   90.00
_cell.angle_beta   90.00
_cell.angle_gamma   90.00
#
_symmetry.space_group_name_H-M   'P 1'
#
loop_
_entity.id
_entity.type
_entity.pdbx_description
1 polymer ?
#
loop_
_entity_poly.entity_id
_entity_poly.type
_entity_poly.pdbx_seq_one_letter_code
_entity_poly.pdbx_strand_id
1 'polypeptide(L)'
;MESITQTCIDILEERFCRSFGGDPMRIAVCHFIQDLSSEGFPLLDAVVDRWLKALRECLASADSNVQQSAISAVTALIGEYFRHQPVEKLTALLNHFLPEVTSNTQQARVGNALALGSMPRFLLTVSLPKVIQQLCTCALITDKTLQWAES
;
A
#
# COMPACT_ATOMS: atom_id res chain seq x y z
N MET A 1 26.04 -4.34 6.10
CA MET A 1 24.72 -4.85 5.69
C MET A 1 23.79 -4.94 6.89
N GLU A 2 24.19 -5.62 7.98
CA GLU A 2 23.42 -5.71 9.24
C GLU A 2 22.97 -4.36 9.82
N SER A 3 23.85 -3.34 9.83
CA SER A 3 23.50 -2.01 10.34
C SER A 3 22.35 -1.35 9.57
N ILE A 4 22.25 -1.54 8.25
CA ILE A 4 21.18 -0.93 7.45
C ILE A 4 19.87 -1.69 7.65
N THR A 5 19.92 -3.02 7.71
CA THR A 5 18.76 -3.84 8.05
C THR A 5 18.21 -3.49 9.42
N GLN A 6 19.08 -3.28 10.41
CA GLN A 6 18.69 -2.83 11.74
C GLN A 6 18.03 -1.44 11.69
N THR A 7 18.62 -0.48 10.98
CA THR A 7 17.99 0.85 10.78
C THR A 7 16.62 0.74 10.12
N CYS A 8 16.44 -0.14 9.13
CA CYS A 8 15.14 -0.36 8.48
C CYS A 8 14.08 -0.93 9.43
N ILE A 9 14.50 -1.79 10.36
CA ILE A 9 13.64 -2.34 11.42
C ILE A 9 13.33 -1.25 12.45
N ASP A 10 14.34 -0.51 12.91
CA ASP A 10 14.22 0.54 13.94
C ASP A 10 13.26 1.66 13.53
N ILE A 11 13.29 2.08 12.25
CA ILE A 11 12.36 3.06 11.68
C ILE A 11 10.89 2.64 11.89
N LEU A 12 10.61 1.33 11.90
CA LEU A 12 9.28 0.78 12.13
C LEU A 12 9.01 0.34 13.57
N GLU A 13 10.04 0.02 14.34
CA GLU A 13 9.89 -0.56 15.68
C GLU A 13 9.51 0.46 16.73
N GLU A 14 10.14 1.62 16.73
CA GLU A 14 10.07 2.39 17.95
C GLU A 14 8.89 3.37 17.99
N ARG A 15 8.78 4.39 17.12
CA ARG A 15 7.86 5.51 17.44
C ARG A 15 7.28 6.31 16.27
N PHE A 16 7.69 6.06 15.03
CA PHE A 16 7.50 7.06 13.98
C PHE A 16 6.09 7.11 13.36
N CYS A 17 5.49 5.97 13.02
CA CYS A 17 4.15 5.96 12.41
C CYS A 17 2.99 6.19 13.40
N ARG A 18 3.19 5.95 14.71
CA ARG A 18 2.08 5.96 15.68
C ARG A 18 2.22 6.94 16.85
N SER A 19 3.43 7.44 17.18
CA SER A 19 3.60 8.17 18.45
C SER A 19 4.45 9.45 18.41
N PHE A 20 5.27 9.72 17.38
CA PHE A 20 6.17 10.89 17.41
C PHE A 20 6.32 11.72 16.12
N GLY A 21 5.65 11.38 15.01
CA GLY A 21 5.94 12.03 13.71
C GLY A 21 4.77 12.60 12.90
N GLY A 22 3.53 12.25 13.22
CA GLY A 22 2.35 12.66 12.44
C GLY A 22 2.46 12.34 10.94
N ASP A 23 1.70 13.07 10.13
CA ASP A 23 1.68 12.91 8.67
C ASP A 23 3.03 13.22 7.98
N PRO A 24 3.81 14.25 8.37
CA PRO A 24 5.12 14.52 7.75
C PRO A 24 6.09 13.35 7.85
N MET A 25 6.11 12.65 8.99
CA MET A 25 6.95 11.47 9.15
C MET A 25 6.47 10.30 8.30
N ARG A 26 5.15 10.08 8.21
CA ARG A 26 4.60 9.01 7.35
C ARG A 26 4.99 9.23 5.90
N ILE A 27 4.98 10.48 5.42
CA ILE A 27 5.49 10.86 4.09
C ILE A 27 6.99 10.55 3.97
N ALA A 28 7.80 10.97 4.93
CA ALA A 28 9.25 10.71 4.91
C ALA A 28 9.58 9.21 4.87
N VAL A 29 8.87 8.40 5.67
CA VAL A 29 8.99 6.93 5.67
C VAL A 29 8.56 6.34 4.33
N CYS A 30 7.48 6.84 3.71
CA CYS A 30 7.08 6.40 2.38
C CYS A 30 8.18 6.66 1.34
N HIS A 31 8.75 7.87 1.31
CA HIS A 31 9.86 8.18 0.39
C HIS A 31 11.08 7.30 0.65
N PHE A 32 11.47 7.10 1.91
CA PHE A 32 12.57 6.22 2.26
C PHE A 32 12.37 4.77 1.75
N ILE A 33 11.17 4.21 1.94
CA ILE A 33 10.84 2.88 1.44
C ILE A 33 10.87 2.85 -0.10
N GLN A 34 10.32 3.87 -0.74
CA GLN A 34 10.31 3.99 -2.20
C GLN A 34 11.74 4.00 -2.77
N ASP A 35 12.61 4.83 -2.21
CA ASP A 35 14.00 4.98 -2.67
C ASP A 35 14.76 3.66 -2.52
N LEU A 36 14.70 3.02 -1.35
CA LEU A 36 15.39 1.75 -1.12
C LEU A 36 14.87 0.61 -2.01
N SER A 37 13.57 0.58 -2.28
CA SER A 37 12.97 -0.41 -3.18
C SER A 37 13.39 -0.16 -4.62
N SER A 38 13.46 1.10 -5.05
CA SER A 38 13.81 1.48 -6.43
C SER A 38 15.28 1.19 -6.74
N GLU A 39 16.16 1.30 -5.73
CA GLU A 39 17.58 0.96 -5.83
C GLU A 39 17.87 -0.53 -5.62
N GLY A 40 16.85 -1.37 -5.39
CA GLY A 40 17.01 -2.83 -5.24
C GLY A 40 17.78 -3.24 -3.98
N PHE A 41 17.63 -2.50 -2.88
CA PHE A 41 18.38 -2.79 -1.65
C PHE A 41 18.03 -4.18 -1.10
N PRO A 42 18.99 -5.03 -0.68
CA PRO A 42 18.68 -6.35 -0.18
C PRO A 42 18.04 -6.28 1.22
N LEU A 43 16.75 -6.55 1.30
CA LEU A 43 15.97 -6.57 2.54
C LEU A 43 15.56 -7.99 2.92
N LEU A 44 15.41 -8.22 4.23
CA LEU A 44 14.82 -9.45 4.74
C LEU A 44 13.29 -9.42 4.51
N ASP A 45 12.70 -10.58 4.22
CA ASP A 45 11.25 -10.75 4.06
C ASP A 45 10.45 -10.14 5.22
N ALA A 46 10.93 -10.30 6.46
CA ALA A 46 10.29 -9.74 7.65
C ALA A 46 10.22 -8.20 7.63
N VAL A 47 11.21 -7.52 7.03
CA VAL A 47 11.22 -6.06 6.88
C VAL A 47 10.23 -5.66 5.79
N VAL A 48 10.23 -6.36 4.65
CA VAL A 48 9.32 -6.12 3.53
C VAL A 48 7.86 -6.25 3.97
N ASP A 49 7.51 -7.33 4.68
CA ASP A 49 6.15 -7.56 5.18
C ASP A 49 5.70 -6.46 6.15
N ARG A 50 6.64 -5.96 6.98
CA ARG A 50 6.37 -4.91 7.94
C ARG A 50 6.21 -3.54 7.29
N TRP A 51 7.03 -3.21 6.29
CA TRP A 51 6.86 -2.02 5.46
C TRP A 51 5.54 -2.05 4.71
N LEU A 52 5.20 -3.18 4.09
CA LEU A 52 3.93 -3.34 3.41
C LEU A 52 2.75 -3.08 4.35
N LYS A 53 2.80 -3.60 5.58
CA LYS A 53 1.77 -3.32 6.60
C LYS A 53 1.67 -1.82 6.92
N ALA A 54 2.80 -1.15 7.15
CA ALA A 54 2.82 0.28 7.44
C ALA A 54 2.30 1.13 6.28
N LEU A 55 2.67 0.80 5.05
CA LEU A 55 2.19 1.47 3.85
C LEU A 55 0.68 1.29 3.66
N ARG A 56 0.14 0.11 3.96
CA ARG A 56 -1.32 -0.12 3.92
C ARG A 56 -2.08 0.73 4.94
N GLU A 57 -1.53 0.95 6.14
CA GLU A 57 -2.08 1.93 7.09
C GLU A 57 -2.01 3.37 6.52
N CYS A 58 -1.00 3.68 5.71
CA CYS A 58 -0.87 4.97 5.02
C CYS A 58 -1.83 5.16 3.85
N LEU A 59 -2.21 4.10 3.14
CA LEU A 59 -3.24 4.15 2.11
C LEU A 59 -4.60 4.56 2.66
N ALA A 60 -4.92 4.21 3.91
CA ALA A 60 -6.16 4.60 4.57
C ALA A 60 -6.11 5.99 5.26
N SER A 61 -5.06 6.79 5.00
CA SER A 61 -4.91 8.14 5.56
C SER A 61 -5.99 9.11 5.06
N ALA A 62 -6.42 10.03 5.93
CA ALA A 62 -7.23 11.18 5.53
C ALA A 62 -6.40 12.27 4.83
N ASP A 63 -5.11 12.35 5.13
CA ASP A 63 -4.18 13.23 4.43
C ASP A 63 -3.83 12.65 3.04
N SER A 64 -4.13 13.42 2.00
CA SER A 64 -3.92 13.03 0.61
C SER A 64 -2.43 12.93 0.24
N ASN A 65 -1.55 13.74 0.83
CA ASN A 65 -0.10 13.67 0.58
C ASN A 65 0.48 12.37 1.15
N VAL A 66 0.05 11.97 2.35
CA VAL A 66 0.43 10.68 2.91
C VAL A 66 -0.05 9.54 2.02
N GLN A 67 -1.30 9.60 1.55
CA GLN A 67 -1.86 8.56 0.69
C GLN A 67 -1.09 8.46 -0.64
N GLN A 68 -0.78 9.57 -1.31
CA GLN A 68 0.00 9.59 -2.55
C GLN A 68 1.43 9.07 -2.36
N SER A 69 2.08 9.45 -1.26
CA SER A 69 3.41 8.94 -0.91
C SER A 69 3.38 7.43 -0.70
N ALA A 70 2.34 6.93 -0.02
CA ALA A 70 2.14 5.50 0.22
C ALA A 70 1.88 4.71 -1.06
N ILE A 71 1.13 5.27 -2.02
CA ILE A 71 0.89 4.67 -3.34
C ILE A 71 2.21 4.48 -4.09
N SER A 72 3.05 5.51 -4.10
CA SER A 72 4.36 5.46 -4.79
C SER A 72 5.27 4.41 -4.13
N ALA A 73 5.35 4.43 -2.80
CA ALA A 73 6.17 3.51 -2.03
C ALA A 73 5.71 2.05 -2.14
N VAL A 74 4.40 1.77 -2.05
CA VAL A 74 3.88 0.40 -2.12
C VAL A 74 4.06 -0.20 -3.50
N THR A 75 3.95 0.63 -4.55
CA THR A 75 4.20 0.22 -5.93
C THR A 75 5.64 -0.19 -6.14
N ALA A 76 6.59 0.62 -5.65
CA ALA A 76 8.02 0.33 -5.71
C ALA A 76 8.38 -0.93 -4.91
N LEU A 77 7.90 -1.02 -3.66
CA LEU A 77 8.14 -2.17 -2.78
C LEU A 77 7.65 -3.48 -3.39
N ILE A 78 6.42 -3.49 -3.92
CA ILE A 78 5.86 -4.66 -4.58
C ILE A 78 6.65 -4.99 -5.85
N GLY A 79 6.94 -3.97 -6.66
CA GLY A 79 7.68 -4.11 -7.92
C GLY A 79 9.04 -4.79 -7.78
N GLU A 80 9.72 -4.52 -6.67
CA GLU A 80 11.04 -5.06 -6.36
C GLU A 80 10.95 -6.42 -5.65
N TYR A 81 10.32 -6.49 -4.48
CA TYR A 81 10.46 -7.65 -3.59
C TYR A 81 9.45 -8.77 -3.88
N PHE A 82 8.41 -8.51 -4.68
CA PHE A 82 7.38 -9.50 -4.98
C PHE A 82 7.45 -10.08 -6.40
N ARG A 83 8.29 -9.54 -7.29
CA ARG A 83 8.35 -9.94 -8.71
C ARG A 83 8.52 -11.46 -8.94
N HIS A 84 9.31 -12.11 -8.10
CA HIS A 84 9.66 -13.53 -8.24
C HIS A 84 8.95 -14.44 -7.23
N GLN A 85 7.94 -13.91 -6.52
CA GLN A 85 7.19 -14.68 -5.54
C GLN A 85 6.19 -15.63 -6.22
N PRO A 86 5.86 -16.76 -5.57
CA PRO A 86 4.91 -17.72 -6.13
C PRO A 86 3.50 -17.11 -6.22
N VAL A 87 2.70 -17.64 -7.16
CA VAL A 87 1.35 -17.13 -7.46
C VAL A 87 0.46 -17.11 -6.22
N GLU A 88 0.63 -18.05 -5.30
CA GLU A 88 -0.10 -18.13 -4.04
C GLU A 88 0.18 -16.91 -3.15
N LYS A 89 1.45 -16.51 -3.02
CA LYS A 89 1.86 -15.33 -2.24
C LYS A 89 1.39 -14.04 -2.90
N LEU A 90 1.46 -13.96 -4.24
CA LEU A 90 0.93 -12.81 -5.00
C LEU A 90 -0.60 -12.71 -4.89
N THR A 91 -1.31 -13.84 -4.90
CA THR A 91 -2.76 -13.89 -4.71
C THR A 91 -3.14 -13.43 -3.30
N ALA A 92 -2.42 -13.89 -2.28
CA ALA A 92 -2.60 -13.45 -0.90
C ALA A 92 -2.36 -11.94 -0.76
N LEU A 93 -1.29 -11.43 -1.37
CA LEU A 93 -0.99 -10.00 -1.42
C LEU A 93 -2.15 -9.20 -2.05
N LEU A 94 -2.66 -9.63 -3.21
CA LEU A 94 -3.76 -8.95 -3.89
C LEU A 94 -5.05 -8.94 -3.04
N ASN A 95 -5.30 -10.02 -2.29
CA ASN A 95 -6.44 -10.11 -1.37
C ASN A 95 -6.34 -9.17 -0.15
N HIS A 96 -5.20 -8.53 0.10
CA HIS A 96 -5.09 -7.46 1.10
C HIS A 96 -5.61 -6.09 0.61
N PHE A 97 -5.76 -5.89 -0.70
CA PHE A 97 -6.21 -4.63 -1.30
C PHE A 97 -7.64 -4.70 -1.82
N LEU A 98 -8.02 -5.83 -2.42
CA LEU A 98 -9.33 -5.98 -3.07
C LEU A 98 -10.53 -5.71 -2.14
N PRO A 99 -10.58 -6.19 -0.89
CA PRO A 99 -11.71 -5.89 0.00
C PRO A 99 -11.79 -4.41 0.38
N GLU A 100 -10.65 -3.71 0.44
CA GLU A 100 -10.58 -2.33 0.92
C GLU A 100 -11.19 -1.32 -0.05
N VAL A 101 -11.26 -1.63 -1.35
CA VAL A 101 -11.92 -0.76 -2.35
C VAL A 101 -13.43 -0.60 -2.12
N THR A 102 -14.03 -1.51 -1.34
CA THR A 102 -15.44 -1.45 -0.93
C THR A 102 -15.60 -1.20 0.58
N SER A 103 -14.53 -0.73 1.25
CA SER A 103 -14.55 -0.36 2.66
C SER A 103 -15.59 0.72 2.96
N ASN A 104 -16.11 0.76 4.19
CA ASN A 104 -17.01 1.82 4.63
C ASN A 104 -16.29 3.18 4.75
N THR A 105 -14.96 3.17 4.88
CA THR A 105 -14.14 4.37 5.02
C THR A 105 -13.72 4.89 3.64
N GLN A 106 -14.06 6.15 3.33
CA GLN A 106 -13.72 6.78 2.04
C GLN A 106 -12.23 6.77 1.76
N GLN A 107 -11.42 7.09 2.77
CA GLN A 107 -9.97 7.13 2.70
C GLN A 107 -9.41 5.77 2.28
N ALA A 108 -9.89 4.69 2.90
CA ALA A 108 -9.48 3.33 2.56
C ALA A 108 -9.88 2.96 1.12
N ARG A 109 -11.10 3.29 0.69
CA ARG A 109 -11.55 3.02 -0.69
C ARG A 109 -10.67 3.72 -1.72
N VAL A 110 -10.51 5.05 -1.59
CA VAL A 110 -9.76 5.87 -2.54
C VAL A 110 -8.30 5.41 -2.60
N GLY A 111 -7.65 5.26 -1.45
CA GLY A 111 -6.24 4.88 -1.40
C GLY A 111 -5.97 3.50 -1.97
N ASN A 112 -6.82 2.51 -1.67
CA ASN A 112 -6.63 1.16 -2.20
C ASN A 112 -7.02 1.05 -3.68
N ALA A 113 -8.01 1.80 -4.16
CA ALA A 113 -8.35 1.84 -5.59
C ALA A 113 -7.20 2.45 -6.42
N LEU A 114 -6.64 3.57 -5.95
CA LEU A 114 -5.47 4.21 -6.58
C LEU A 114 -4.22 3.32 -6.52
N ALA A 115 -3.98 2.66 -5.38
CA ALA A 115 -2.88 1.73 -5.24
C ALA A 115 -3.00 0.56 -6.24
N LEU A 116 -4.18 -0.07 -6.33
CA LEU A 116 -4.44 -1.14 -7.32
C LEU A 116 -4.22 -0.67 -8.75
N GLY A 117 -4.64 0.55 -9.10
CA GLY A 117 -4.40 1.15 -10.41
C GLY A 117 -2.93 1.39 -10.72
N SER A 118 -2.08 1.51 -9.70
CA SER A 118 -0.63 1.76 -9.82
C SER A 118 0.22 0.48 -9.77
N MET A 119 -0.38 -0.66 -9.39
CA MET A 119 0.37 -1.90 -9.16
C MET A 119 1.08 -2.43 -10.41
N PRO A 120 2.23 -3.10 -10.25
CA PRO A 120 2.92 -3.75 -11.35
C PRO A 120 2.06 -4.78 -12.08
N ARG A 121 2.25 -4.88 -13.40
CA ARG A 121 1.51 -5.81 -14.28
C ARG A 121 1.51 -7.25 -13.74
N PHE A 122 2.65 -7.75 -13.25
CA PHE A 122 2.76 -9.14 -12.79
C PHE A 122 1.81 -9.45 -11.64
N LEU A 123 1.56 -8.49 -10.73
CA LEU A 123 0.62 -8.67 -9.63
C LEU A 123 -0.82 -8.66 -10.17
N LEU A 124 -1.15 -7.69 -11.03
CA LEU A 124 -2.49 -7.55 -11.58
C LEU A 124 -2.90 -8.75 -12.44
N THR A 125 -1.96 -9.33 -13.20
CA THR A 125 -2.24 -10.49 -14.06
C THR A 125 -2.57 -11.76 -13.30
N VAL A 126 -2.30 -11.83 -11.98
CA VAL A 126 -2.72 -12.96 -11.13
C VAL A 126 -4.25 -13.10 -11.12
N SER A 127 -4.98 -11.99 -11.15
CA SER A 127 -6.45 -12.01 -11.17
C SER A 127 -7.05 -10.75 -11.80
N LEU A 128 -6.62 -10.41 -13.02
CA LEU A 128 -7.04 -9.17 -13.69
C LEU A 128 -8.57 -9.01 -13.80
N PRO A 129 -9.35 -10.06 -14.15
CA PRO A 129 -10.81 -9.94 -14.19
C PRO A 129 -11.42 -9.54 -12.84
N LYS A 130 -10.90 -10.10 -11.73
CA LYS A 130 -11.38 -9.79 -10.38
C LYS A 130 -11.03 -8.35 -9.99
N VAL A 131 -9.81 -7.89 -10.32
CA VAL A 131 -9.40 -6.51 -10.08
C VAL A 131 -10.31 -5.52 -10.81
N ILE A 132 -10.49 -5.72 -12.12
CA ILE A 132 -11.35 -4.84 -12.93
C ILE A 132 -12.78 -4.86 -12.41
N GLN A 133 -13.33 -6.05 -12.12
CA GLN A 133 -14.69 -6.16 -11.58
C GLN A 133 -14.85 -5.39 -10.27
N GLN A 134 -13.90 -5.51 -9.33
CA GLN A 134 -13.96 -4.80 -8.06
C GLN A 134 -13.85 -3.28 -8.23
N LEU A 135 -12.94 -2.80 -9.09
CA LEU A 135 -12.79 -1.38 -9.39
C LEU A 135 -14.05 -0.79 -10.07
N CYS A 136 -14.65 -1.52 -11.02
CA CYS A 136 -15.92 -1.12 -11.61
C CYS A 136 -17.04 -1.09 -10.55
N THR A 137 -17.11 -2.11 -9.70
CA THR A 137 -18.15 -2.23 -8.67
C THR A 137 -18.07 -1.09 -7.65
N CYS A 138 -16.87 -0.71 -7.20
CA CYS A 138 -16.72 0.38 -6.24
C CYS A 138 -16.96 1.77 -6.84
N ALA A 139 -16.92 1.91 -8.16
CA ALA A 139 -17.27 3.15 -8.86
C ALA A 139 -18.78 3.33 -9.09
N LEU A 140 -19.59 2.27 -8.87
CA LEU A 140 -21.04 2.37 -8.99
C LEU A 140 -21.63 3.08 -7.77
N ILE A 141 -22.58 3.98 -8.04
CA ILE A 141 -23.40 4.58 -7.00
C ILE A 141 -24.42 3.53 -6.54
N THR A 142 -24.41 3.20 -5.25
CA THR A 142 -25.38 2.33 -4.58
C THR A 142 -26.23 3.15 -3.62
N ASP A 143 -27.34 2.60 -3.13
CA ASP A 143 -28.17 3.28 -2.11
C ASP A 143 -27.38 3.70 -0.86
N LYS A 144 -26.36 2.91 -0.48
CA LYS A 144 -25.45 3.23 0.63
C LYS A 144 -24.54 4.40 0.32
N THR A 145 -24.08 4.53 -0.92
CA THR A 145 -23.19 5.60 -1.36
C THR A 145 -23.95 6.82 -1.88
N LEU A 146 -25.26 6.71 -2.08
CA LEU A 146 -26.14 7.79 -2.52
C LEU A 146 -26.10 8.96 -1.54
N GLN A 147 -25.97 8.67 -0.24
CA GLN A 147 -25.83 9.65 0.84
C GLN A 147 -24.39 10.17 0.99
N TRP A 148 -23.42 9.67 0.20
CA TRP A 148 -22.02 10.09 0.26
C TRP A 148 -21.69 11.18 -0.76
N ALA A 149 -22.65 11.63 -1.57
CA ALA A 149 -22.49 12.82 -2.38
C ALA A 149 -22.36 14.02 -1.44
N GLU A 150 -21.18 14.64 -1.41
CA GLU A 150 -20.93 15.86 -0.64
C GLU A 150 -21.83 17.00 -1.15
N SER A 151 -22.33 17.82 -0.22
CA SER A 151 -23.06 19.08 -0.51
C SER A 151 -22.10 20.19 -0.89
#